data_AF-A0A7N9CS19-F1
#
_entry.id   AF-A0A7N9CS19-F1
#
_cell.length_a   1.000
_cell.length_b   1.000
_cell.length_c   1.000
_cell.angle_alpha   90.00
_cell.angle_beta   90.00
_cell.angle_gamma   90.00
#
_symmetry.space_group_name_H-M   'P 1'
#
loop_
_entity.id
_entity.type
_entity.pdbx_description
1 polymer ?
#
loop_
_entity_poly.entity_id
_entity_poly.type
_entity_poly.pdbx_seq_one_letter_code
_entity_poly.pdbx_strand_id
1 'polypeptide(L)'
;MPLTCSPVRLLLLLLLLLTALEIMVGAHSLCFNFTIKSWSRPGQPWCEAQVFMNKNLFLQYDSDSNMVKPLGLLGKKVNATSTWGELTQTLGEVGRDLRMLLLDIKPQIKTSGSSTLQVEMLCQREAERCTGASWQFTINGEKCLLLDAMNMTWTVINHEASKIKETWKKDRGLENYFRKLSVGDCDHWLREFSEQWEVMPEPTVSPVNVSDVHGSSSSLLYTWIILGAFILFVLMGIFLIYIRWQKEMVHCLGLESPHYTAGLAAQTCSERRDEARISS
;
A
#
# COMPACT_ATOMS: atom_id res chain seq x y z
N MET A 1 -0.61 44.51 -4.87
CA MET A 1 -1.42 43.39 -4.36
C MET A 1 -0.50 42.44 -3.60
N PRO A 2 -0.62 42.29 -2.27
CA PRO A 2 0.24 41.40 -1.52
C PRO A 2 -0.21 39.96 -1.76
N LEU A 3 0.70 39.11 -2.24
CA LEU A 3 0.50 37.67 -2.21
C LEU A 3 0.56 37.24 -0.74
N THR A 4 -0.60 37.16 -0.12
CA THR A 4 -0.80 36.63 1.22
C THR A 4 -0.17 35.25 1.31
N CYS A 5 0.74 35.06 2.27
CA CYS A 5 1.10 33.75 2.77
C CYS A 5 -0.15 33.23 3.50
N SER A 6 -1.10 32.70 2.73
CA SER A 6 -2.36 32.25 3.30
C SER A 6 -2.07 31.02 4.16
N PRO A 7 -2.40 31.02 5.46
CA PRO A 7 -2.25 29.85 6.32
C PRO A 7 -3.00 28.64 5.75
N VAL A 8 -4.01 28.88 4.91
CA VAL A 8 -4.75 27.88 4.14
C VAL A 8 -3.85 27.14 3.15
N ARG A 9 -2.90 27.82 2.49
CA ARG A 9 -1.99 27.21 1.51
C ARG A 9 -0.90 26.38 2.19
N LEU A 10 -0.42 26.82 3.36
CA LEU A 10 0.50 26.05 4.20
C LEU A 10 -0.20 24.82 4.80
N LEU A 11 -1.43 24.99 5.30
CA LEU A 11 -2.26 23.90 5.79
C LEU A 11 -2.58 22.88 4.69
N LEU A 12 -2.88 23.34 3.47
CA LEU A 12 -3.11 22.46 2.32
C LEU A 12 -1.85 21.67 1.95
N LEU A 13 -0.67 22.29 1.97
CA LEU A 13 0.60 21.59 1.71
C LEU A 13 0.93 20.58 2.81
N LEU A 14 0.68 20.91 4.08
CA LEU A 14 0.81 19.99 5.21
C LEU A 14 -0.17 18.81 5.10
N LEU A 15 -1.42 19.05 4.74
CA LEU A 15 -2.41 18.01 4.48
C LEU A 15 -1.98 17.12 3.31
N LEU A 16 -1.46 17.69 2.22
CA LEU A 16 -0.93 16.93 1.10
C LEU A 16 0.30 16.09 1.49
N LEU A 17 1.20 16.63 2.32
CA LEU A 17 2.34 15.90 2.89
C LEU A 17 1.90 14.76 3.82
N LEU A 18 0.89 14.99 4.66
CA LEU A 18 0.29 13.96 5.52
C LEU A 18 -0.35 12.85 4.68
N THR A 19 -1.13 13.20 3.66
CA THR A 19 -1.70 12.20 2.74
C THR A 19 -0.62 11.46 1.95
N ALA A 20 0.46 12.14 1.54
CA ALA A 20 1.58 11.50 0.85
C ALA A 20 2.38 10.59 1.79
N LEU A 21 2.49 10.93 3.07
CA LEU A 21 3.11 10.10 4.09
C LEU A 21 2.26 8.88 4.43
N GLU A 22 0.94 9.03 4.49
CA GLU A 22 -0.01 7.90 4.62
C GLU A 22 0.07 6.96 3.41
N ILE A 23 0.21 7.49 2.20
CA ILE A 23 0.42 6.68 0.97
C ILE A 23 1.80 6.00 0.95
N MET A 24 2.79 6.55 1.65
CA MET A 24 4.15 5.99 1.76
C MET A 24 4.20 4.77 2.69
N VAL A 25 3.24 4.63 3.61
CA VAL A 25 2.98 3.38 4.32
C VAL A 25 2.23 2.46 3.36
N GLY A 26 2.98 1.89 2.41
CA GLY A 26 2.41 1.06 1.35
C GLY A 26 1.56 -0.08 1.93
N ALA A 27 0.40 -0.32 1.33
CA ALA A 27 -0.44 -1.46 1.70
C ALA A 27 0.34 -2.76 1.49
N HIS A 28 0.51 -3.55 2.55
CA HIS A 28 1.04 -4.89 2.43
C HIS A 28 -0.05 -5.84 1.95
N SER A 29 0.33 -6.80 1.13
CA SER A 29 -0.59 -7.81 0.62
C SER A 29 0.03 -9.20 0.64
N LEU A 30 -0.77 -10.16 1.10
CA LEU A 30 -0.46 -11.58 1.03
C LEU A 30 -1.45 -12.24 0.08
N CYS A 31 -0.93 -12.93 -0.93
CA CYS A 31 -1.73 -13.60 -1.95
C CYS A 31 -1.38 -15.09 -2.02
N PHE A 32 -2.40 -15.94 -2.02
CA PHE A 32 -2.29 -17.38 -2.10
C PHE A 32 -2.98 -17.87 -3.37
N ASN A 33 -2.19 -18.47 -4.26
CA ASN A 33 -2.66 -19.04 -5.51
C ASN A 33 -2.65 -20.55 -5.41
N PHE A 34 -3.82 -21.16 -5.31
CA PHE A 34 -3.99 -22.60 -5.35
C PHE A 34 -4.38 -23.07 -6.74
N THR A 35 -3.86 -24.23 -7.13
CA THR A 35 -4.32 -25.02 -8.28
C THR A 35 -4.66 -26.42 -7.79
N ILE A 36 -5.93 -26.79 -7.89
CA ILE A 36 -6.49 -28.04 -7.39
C ILE A 36 -7.03 -28.85 -8.57
N LYS A 37 -6.63 -30.11 -8.66
CA LYS A 37 -7.12 -31.09 -9.62
C LYS A 37 -8.07 -32.05 -8.92
N SER A 38 -9.26 -32.25 -9.49
CA SER A 38 -10.22 -33.25 -8.98
C SER A 38 -9.63 -34.67 -8.99
N TRP A 39 -8.71 -34.95 -9.90
CA TRP A 39 -7.99 -36.21 -10.01
C TRP A 39 -6.53 -35.98 -10.43
N SER A 40 -5.61 -36.78 -9.91
CA SER A 40 -4.20 -36.80 -10.31
C SER A 40 -3.67 -38.24 -10.37
N ARG A 41 -2.59 -38.46 -11.13
CA ARG A 41 -1.89 -39.74 -11.13
C ARG A 41 -1.07 -39.89 -9.84
N PRO A 42 -0.74 -41.13 -9.42
CA PRO A 42 0.25 -41.35 -8.37
C PRO A 42 1.57 -40.63 -8.70
N GLY A 43 2.18 -39.97 -7.71
CA GLY A 43 3.40 -39.17 -7.89
C GLY A 43 3.18 -37.81 -8.57
N GLN A 44 1.93 -37.38 -8.76
CA GLN A 44 1.60 -36.04 -9.24
C GLN A 44 0.77 -35.29 -8.21
N PRO A 45 1.13 -34.04 -7.87
CA PRO A 45 0.37 -33.25 -6.93
C PRO A 45 -1.02 -32.94 -7.48
N TRP A 46 -2.02 -33.20 -6.64
CA TRP A 46 -3.40 -32.82 -6.88
C TRP A 46 -3.70 -31.41 -6.38
N CYS A 47 -2.88 -30.86 -5.49
CA CYS A 47 -2.92 -29.47 -5.06
C CYS A 47 -1.51 -28.88 -5.09
N GLU A 48 -1.41 -27.70 -5.68
CA GLU A 48 -0.21 -26.88 -5.73
C GLU A 48 -0.60 -25.49 -5.22
N ALA A 49 0.20 -24.89 -4.33
CA ALA A 49 -0.04 -23.54 -3.85
C ALA A 49 1.21 -22.67 -3.98
N GLN A 50 1.02 -21.40 -4.32
CA GLN A 50 2.07 -20.39 -4.39
C GLN A 50 1.68 -19.21 -3.52
N VAL A 51 2.62 -18.70 -2.72
CA VAL A 51 2.35 -17.58 -1.80
C VAL A 51 3.24 -16.39 -2.12
N PHE A 52 2.61 -15.23 -2.25
CA PHE A 52 3.22 -13.98 -2.67
C PHE A 52 3.08 -12.91 -1.61
N MET A 53 4.18 -12.23 -1.28
CA MET A 53 4.20 -11.02 -0.47
C MET A 53 4.44 -9.83 -1.38
N ASN A 54 3.51 -8.86 -1.45
CA ASN A 54 3.64 -7.69 -2.33
C ASN A 54 4.02 -8.07 -3.77
N LYS A 55 3.40 -9.15 -4.29
CA LYS A 55 3.65 -9.76 -5.62
C LYS A 55 4.96 -10.56 -5.76
N ASN A 56 5.79 -10.65 -4.73
CA ASN A 56 7.00 -11.45 -4.74
C ASN A 56 6.71 -12.86 -4.24
N LEU A 57 6.91 -13.85 -5.11
CA LEU A 57 6.80 -15.26 -4.75
C LEU A 57 7.88 -15.63 -3.72
N PHE A 58 7.46 -16.16 -2.58
CA PHE A 58 8.40 -16.57 -1.53
C PHE A 58 8.15 -17.97 -0.98
N LEU A 59 7.03 -18.62 -1.33
CA LEU A 59 6.71 -19.99 -0.94
C LEU A 59 6.04 -20.77 -2.06
N GLN A 60 6.32 -22.07 -2.12
CA GLN A 60 5.60 -23.04 -2.95
C GLN A 60 5.25 -24.27 -2.12
N TYR A 61 4.05 -24.80 -2.31
CA TYR A 61 3.58 -26.04 -1.70
C TYR A 61 3.12 -27.01 -2.78
N ASP A 62 3.42 -28.29 -2.62
CA ASP A 62 2.87 -29.36 -3.45
C ASP A 62 2.35 -30.51 -2.57
N SER A 63 1.19 -31.05 -2.94
CA SER A 63 0.49 -32.08 -2.16
C SER A 63 1.10 -33.48 -2.29
N ASP A 64 2.09 -33.66 -3.17
CA ASP A 64 2.77 -34.95 -3.36
C ASP A 64 3.82 -35.16 -2.27
N SER A 65 4.68 -34.15 -2.07
CA SER A 65 5.61 -34.13 -0.94
C SER A 65 4.95 -33.70 0.38
N ASN A 66 3.81 -33.00 0.31
CA ASN A 66 3.15 -32.36 1.44
C ASN A 66 4.11 -31.43 2.20
N MET A 67 4.97 -30.72 1.46
CA MET A 67 5.97 -29.80 2.00
C MET A 67 5.86 -28.43 1.36
N VAL A 68 6.16 -27.41 2.16
CA VAL A 68 6.41 -26.05 1.68
C VAL A 68 7.90 -25.91 1.35
N LYS A 69 8.21 -25.29 0.23
CA LYS A 69 9.54 -24.94 -0.24
C LYS A 69 9.73 -23.43 -0.07
N PRO A 70 10.70 -22.98 0.74
CA PRO A 70 11.01 -21.56 0.87
C PRO A 70 11.76 -21.05 -0.36
N LEU A 71 11.39 -19.86 -0.82
CA LEU A 71 12.00 -19.20 -1.98
C LEU A 71 12.53 -17.82 -1.59
N GLY A 72 13.69 -17.46 -2.16
CA GLY A 72 14.33 -16.17 -1.90
C GLY A 72 14.75 -15.96 -0.44
N LEU A 73 15.04 -14.71 -0.08
CA LEU A 73 15.44 -14.34 1.28
C LEU A 73 14.24 -14.36 2.25
N LEU A 74 13.08 -13.86 1.83
CA LEU A 74 11.87 -13.86 2.66
C LEU A 74 11.46 -15.28 3.05
N GLY A 75 11.39 -16.20 2.08
CA GLY A 75 11.01 -17.59 2.35
C GLY A 75 11.95 -18.26 3.35
N LYS A 76 13.26 -17.99 3.28
CA LYS A 76 14.24 -18.51 4.25
C LYS A 76 14.03 -17.94 5.66
N LYS A 77 13.73 -16.63 5.78
CA LYS A 77 13.43 -16.01 7.09
C LYS A 77 12.15 -16.61 7.68
N VAL A 78 11.08 -16.71 6.88
CA VAL A 78 9.79 -17.28 7.32
C VAL A 78 9.91 -18.76 7.68
N ASN A 79 10.75 -19.53 6.99
CA ASN A 79 11.04 -20.93 7.34
C ASN A 79 11.72 -21.11 8.70
N ALA A 80 12.38 -20.07 9.23
CA ALA A 80 12.99 -20.12 10.55
C ALA A 80 12.03 -19.74 11.69
N THR A 81 10.79 -19.33 11.39
CA THR A 81 9.80 -18.97 12.41
C THR A 81 8.94 -20.17 12.81
N SER A 82 8.31 -20.09 13.99
CA SER A 82 7.35 -21.10 14.45
C SER A 82 6.12 -21.23 13.53
N THR A 83 5.76 -20.15 12.84
CA THR A 83 4.62 -20.04 11.92
C THR A 83 4.74 -20.98 10.72
N TRP A 84 5.96 -21.40 10.35
CA TRP A 84 6.18 -22.25 9.18
C TRP A 84 5.40 -23.57 9.22
N GLY A 85 5.40 -24.22 10.40
CA GLY A 85 4.69 -25.49 10.60
C GLY A 85 3.18 -25.32 10.48
N GLU A 86 2.65 -24.28 11.13
CA GLU A 86 1.22 -23.93 11.07
C GLU A 86 0.78 -23.61 9.64
N LEU A 87 1.54 -22.78 8.93
CA LEU A 87 1.27 -22.45 7.53
C LEU A 87 1.27 -23.69 6.64
N THR A 88 2.26 -24.57 6.80
CA THR A 88 2.36 -25.82 6.04
C THR A 88 1.13 -26.70 6.26
N GLN A 89 0.72 -26.87 7.52
CA GLN A 89 -0.48 -27.64 7.86
C GLN A 89 -1.73 -27.00 7.24
N THR A 90 -1.91 -25.69 7.39
CA THR A 90 -3.09 -24.99 6.88
C THR A 90 -3.15 -25.02 5.35
N LEU A 91 -2.04 -24.90 4.62
CA LEU A 91 -2.03 -25.04 3.16
C LEU A 91 -2.52 -26.42 2.71
N GLY A 92 -2.14 -27.49 3.43
CA GLY A 92 -2.61 -28.84 3.18
C GLY A 92 -4.10 -29.03 3.50
N GLU A 93 -4.60 -28.42 4.57
CA GLU A 93 -6.02 -28.41 4.94
C GLU A 93 -6.85 -27.65 3.92
N VAL A 94 -6.47 -26.41 3.59
CA VAL A 94 -7.15 -25.59 2.57
C VAL A 94 -7.17 -26.28 1.22
N GLY A 95 -6.06 -26.92 0.83
CA GLY A 95 -6.01 -27.72 -0.40
C GLY A 95 -7.06 -28.84 -0.39
N ARG A 96 -7.18 -29.60 0.71
CA ARG A 96 -8.18 -30.67 0.85
C ARG A 96 -9.61 -30.12 0.81
N ASP A 97 -9.87 -29.03 1.52
CA ASP A 97 -11.20 -28.41 1.59
C ASP A 97 -11.64 -27.87 0.22
N LEU A 98 -10.74 -27.18 -0.49
CA LEU A 98 -10.98 -26.71 -1.86
C LEU A 98 -11.19 -27.88 -2.84
N ARG A 99 -10.51 -29.01 -2.63
CA ARG A 99 -10.74 -30.21 -3.44
C ARG A 99 -12.12 -30.82 -3.18
N MET A 100 -12.56 -30.87 -1.92
CA MET A 100 -13.91 -31.33 -1.58
C MET A 100 -14.96 -30.41 -2.22
N LEU A 101 -14.79 -29.09 -2.10
CA LEU A 101 -15.67 -28.13 -2.77
C LEU A 101 -15.73 -28.34 -4.29
N LEU A 102 -14.59 -28.58 -4.95
CA LEU A 102 -14.55 -28.89 -6.39
C LEU A 102 -15.33 -30.16 -6.73
N LEU A 103 -15.23 -31.21 -5.91
CA LEU A 103 -15.94 -32.46 -6.13
C LEU A 103 -17.46 -32.30 -5.93
N ASP A 104 -17.88 -31.51 -4.95
CA ASP A 104 -19.29 -31.26 -4.65
C ASP A 104 -19.99 -30.44 -5.75
N ILE A 105 -19.27 -29.49 -6.36
CA ILE A 105 -19.82 -28.69 -7.47
C ILE A 105 -19.67 -29.38 -8.83
N LYS A 106 -18.91 -30.49 -8.92
CA LYS A 106 -18.67 -31.20 -10.19
C LYS A 106 -19.96 -31.53 -10.97
N PRO A 107 -21.06 -31.99 -10.34
CA PRO A 107 -22.33 -32.23 -11.04
C PRO A 107 -22.97 -30.97 -11.66
N GLN A 108 -22.54 -29.78 -11.23
CA GLN A 108 -23.02 -28.49 -11.73
C GLN A 108 -22.16 -27.95 -12.88
N ILE A 109 -20.97 -28.55 -13.13
CA ILE A 109 -20.03 -28.14 -14.18
C ILE A 109 -20.29 -28.98 -15.43
N LYS A 110 -20.40 -28.32 -16.60
CA LYS A 110 -20.64 -28.98 -17.91
C LYS A 110 -19.36 -29.60 -18.50
N THR A 111 -18.63 -30.42 -17.73
CA THR A 111 -17.40 -31.06 -18.21
C THR A 111 -17.37 -32.53 -17.85
N SER A 112 -17.22 -33.39 -18.87
CA SER A 112 -16.92 -34.80 -18.68
C SER A 112 -15.42 -34.98 -18.45
N GLY A 113 -15.00 -35.42 -17.26
CA GLY A 113 -13.60 -35.77 -16.98
C GLY A 113 -13.04 -35.16 -15.70
N SER A 114 -11.72 -34.92 -15.69
CA SER A 114 -11.04 -34.21 -14.61
C SER A 114 -11.28 -32.72 -14.71
N SER A 115 -11.80 -32.12 -13.64
CA SER A 115 -11.93 -30.68 -13.48
C SER A 115 -10.76 -30.11 -12.69
N THR A 116 -10.45 -28.85 -12.94
CA THR A 116 -9.44 -28.06 -12.22
C THR A 116 -10.10 -26.85 -11.59
N LEU A 117 -9.75 -26.54 -10.35
CA LEU A 117 -10.11 -25.32 -9.64
C LEU A 117 -8.84 -24.54 -9.35
N GLN A 118 -8.78 -23.29 -9.79
CA GLN A 118 -7.76 -22.34 -9.35
C GLN A 118 -8.40 -21.31 -8.43
N VAL A 119 -7.71 -20.99 -7.35
CA VAL A 119 -8.20 -20.07 -6.32
C VAL A 119 -7.11 -19.07 -6.02
N GLU A 120 -7.45 -17.78 -6.11
CA GLU A 120 -6.60 -16.69 -5.65
C GLU A 120 -7.27 -16.09 -4.41
N MET A 121 -6.66 -16.28 -3.24
CA MET A 121 -7.05 -15.62 -2.00
C MET A 121 -6.08 -14.48 -1.72
N LEU A 122 -6.62 -13.29 -1.48
CA LEU A 122 -5.86 -12.09 -1.18
C LEU A 122 -6.30 -11.54 0.18
N CYS A 123 -5.36 -11.14 1.01
CA CYS A 123 -5.61 -10.20 2.10
C CYS A 123 -4.64 -9.02 2.00
N GLN A 124 -5.12 -7.85 2.42
CA GLN A 124 -4.43 -6.58 2.36
C GLN A 124 -4.54 -5.87 3.70
N ARG A 125 -3.47 -5.17 4.05
CA ARG A 125 -3.37 -4.41 5.28
C ARG A 125 -2.75 -3.06 4.99
N GLU A 126 -3.37 -2.02 5.54
CA GLU A 126 -2.82 -0.67 5.61
C GLU A 126 -2.66 -0.32 7.09
N ALA A 127 -1.46 0.13 7.46
CA ALA A 127 -1.06 0.26 8.86
C ALA A 127 -1.37 -1.03 9.65
N GLU A 128 -2.16 -0.94 10.72
CA GLU A 128 -2.50 -2.08 11.60
C GLU A 128 -3.85 -2.73 11.30
N ARG A 129 -4.50 -2.36 10.18
CA ARG A 129 -5.87 -2.80 9.89
C ARG A 129 -5.94 -3.58 8.59
N CYS A 130 -6.61 -4.73 8.63
CA CYS A 130 -7.03 -5.44 7.43
C CYS A 130 -8.00 -4.55 6.63
N THR A 131 -7.60 -4.15 5.43
CA THR A 131 -8.36 -3.24 4.55
C THR A 131 -9.03 -3.96 3.39
N GLY A 132 -8.56 -5.15 3.03
CA GLY A 132 -9.10 -5.92 1.93
C GLY A 132 -8.92 -7.41 2.13
N ALA A 133 -9.93 -8.19 1.75
CA ALA A 133 -9.88 -9.63 1.73
C ALA A 133 -10.79 -10.15 0.61
N SER A 134 -10.28 -11.02 -0.25
CA SER A 134 -11.06 -11.54 -1.38
C SER A 134 -10.65 -12.93 -1.82
N TRP A 135 -11.58 -13.63 -2.48
CA TRP A 135 -11.33 -14.91 -3.14
C TRP A 135 -11.82 -14.85 -4.59
N GLN A 136 -10.96 -15.22 -5.54
CA GLN A 136 -11.33 -15.39 -6.94
C GLN A 136 -11.24 -16.87 -7.30
N PHE A 137 -12.33 -17.41 -7.87
CA PHE A 137 -12.43 -18.82 -8.26
C PHE A 137 -12.47 -18.95 -9.79
N THR A 138 -11.62 -19.81 -10.31
CA THR A 138 -11.50 -20.12 -11.74
C THR A 138 -11.67 -21.63 -11.92
N ILE A 139 -12.66 -22.06 -12.70
CA ILE A 139 -12.94 -23.47 -12.95
C ILE A 139 -12.59 -23.78 -14.40
N ASN A 140 -11.77 -24.81 -14.61
CA ASN A 140 -11.32 -25.25 -15.94
C ASN A 140 -10.73 -24.10 -16.79
N GLY A 141 -10.06 -23.13 -16.16
CA GLY A 141 -9.45 -21.98 -16.81
C GLY A 141 -10.37 -20.76 -17.00
N GLU A 142 -11.66 -20.87 -16.68
CA GLU A 142 -12.61 -19.76 -16.78
C GLU A 142 -12.88 -19.14 -15.41
N LYS A 143 -12.75 -17.82 -15.28
CA LYS A 143 -13.09 -17.10 -14.05
C LYS A 143 -14.59 -17.18 -13.81
N CYS A 144 -14.98 -17.64 -12.61
CA CYS A 144 -16.37 -17.96 -12.31
C CYS A 144 -16.98 -17.02 -11.26
N LEU A 145 -16.33 -16.91 -10.10
CA LEU A 145 -16.87 -16.22 -8.93
C LEU A 145 -15.79 -15.34 -8.29
N LEU A 146 -16.22 -14.21 -7.73
CA LEU A 146 -15.43 -13.37 -6.84
C LEU A 146 -16.20 -13.20 -5.53
N LEU A 147 -15.52 -13.42 -4.42
CA LEU A 147 -16.03 -13.15 -3.08
C LEU A 147 -15.23 -11.98 -2.50
N ASP A 148 -15.93 -10.91 -2.14
CA ASP A 148 -15.43 -9.93 -1.17
C ASP A 148 -15.64 -10.53 0.21
N ALA A 149 -14.56 -10.94 0.87
CA ALA A 149 -14.62 -11.62 2.17
C ALA A 149 -14.73 -10.64 3.35
N MET A 150 -14.49 -9.35 3.13
CA MET A 150 -14.76 -8.32 4.15
C MET A 150 -16.27 -8.24 4.36
N ASN A 151 -17.00 -8.10 3.25
CA ASN A 151 -18.46 -7.89 3.25
C ASN A 151 -19.27 -9.17 3.00
N MET A 152 -18.61 -10.30 2.77
CA MET A 152 -19.21 -11.57 2.33
C MET A 152 -20.15 -11.42 1.13
N THR A 153 -19.74 -10.62 0.17
CA THR A 153 -20.51 -10.33 -1.04
C THR A 153 -19.98 -11.14 -2.22
N TRP A 154 -20.87 -11.92 -2.83
CA TRP A 154 -20.56 -12.78 -3.98
C TRP A 154 -20.95 -12.11 -5.31
N THR A 155 -19.96 -11.97 -6.19
CA THR A 155 -20.10 -11.51 -7.57
C THR A 155 -19.95 -12.69 -8.53
N VAL A 156 -20.89 -12.80 -9.46
CA VAL A 156 -20.84 -13.81 -10.54
C VAL A 156 -20.13 -13.20 -11.73
N ILE A 157 -19.04 -13.82 -12.17
CA ILE A 157 -18.29 -13.41 -13.37
C ILE A 157 -18.82 -14.18 -14.58
N ASN A 158 -18.95 -15.51 -14.45
CA ASN A 158 -19.55 -16.37 -15.46
C ASN A 158 -20.95 -16.81 -15.00
N HIS A 159 -21.98 -16.53 -15.81
CA HIS A 159 -23.37 -16.86 -15.49
C HIS A 159 -23.59 -18.37 -15.23
N GLU A 160 -22.79 -19.25 -15.83
CA GLU A 160 -22.86 -20.69 -15.57
C GLU A 160 -22.56 -21.05 -14.10
N ALA A 161 -21.79 -20.22 -13.39
CA ALA A 161 -21.47 -20.39 -11.98
C ALA A 161 -22.54 -19.85 -11.01
N SER A 162 -23.66 -19.33 -11.52
CA SER A 162 -24.75 -18.79 -10.69
C SER A 162 -25.31 -19.83 -9.71
N LYS A 163 -25.49 -21.08 -10.17
CA LYS A 163 -25.97 -22.17 -9.31
C LYS A 163 -24.97 -22.54 -8.20
N ILE A 164 -23.67 -22.46 -8.50
CA ILE A 164 -22.60 -22.68 -7.53
C ILE A 164 -22.67 -21.60 -6.43
N LYS A 165 -22.77 -20.32 -6.83
CA LYS A 165 -22.95 -19.20 -5.88
C LYS A 165 -24.15 -19.43 -4.97
N GLU A 166 -25.32 -19.77 -5.51
CA GLU A 166 -26.52 -19.96 -4.69
C GLU A 166 -26.42 -21.14 -3.73
N THR A 167 -25.60 -22.14 -4.06
CA THR A 167 -25.27 -23.26 -3.16
C THR A 167 -24.36 -22.77 -2.03
N TRP A 168 -23.21 -22.18 -2.38
CA TRP A 168 -22.19 -21.75 -1.42
C TRP A 168 -22.67 -20.63 -0.50
N LYS A 169 -23.46 -19.68 -1.01
CA LYS A 169 -24.01 -18.56 -0.23
C LYS A 169 -24.94 -19.00 0.90
N LYS A 170 -25.58 -20.17 0.80
CA LYS A 170 -26.49 -20.69 1.83
C LYS A 170 -25.74 -21.44 2.93
N ASP A 171 -24.49 -21.80 2.69
CA ASP A 171 -23.67 -22.55 3.63
C ASP A 171 -22.96 -21.58 4.60
N ARG A 172 -23.49 -21.50 5.82
CA ARG A 172 -22.90 -20.67 6.89
C ARG A 172 -21.53 -21.19 7.35
N GLY A 173 -21.28 -22.48 7.25
CA GLY A 173 -19.99 -23.07 7.57
C GLY A 173 -18.92 -22.59 6.59
N LEU A 174 -19.26 -22.61 5.30
CA LEU A 174 -18.40 -22.12 4.23
C LEU A 174 -18.18 -20.59 4.32
N GLU A 175 -19.22 -19.83 4.67
CA GLU A 175 -19.09 -18.39 4.93
C GLU A 175 -18.06 -18.11 6.05
N ASN A 176 -18.22 -18.79 7.19
CA ASN A 176 -17.32 -18.66 8.33
C ASN A 176 -15.88 -19.09 7.99
N TYR A 177 -15.74 -20.15 7.21
CA TYR A 177 -14.45 -20.65 6.73
C TYR A 177 -13.71 -19.60 5.90
N PHE A 178 -14.35 -19.05 4.86
CA PHE A 178 -13.70 -18.02 4.03
C PHE A 178 -13.34 -16.78 4.82
N ARG A 179 -14.24 -16.32 5.71
CA ARG A 179 -13.98 -15.16 6.57
C ARG A 179 -12.80 -15.41 7.50
N LYS A 180 -12.78 -16.56 8.20
CA LYS A 180 -11.70 -16.91 9.14
C LYS A 180 -10.34 -16.93 8.43
N LEU A 181 -10.24 -17.63 7.30
CA LEU A 181 -8.98 -17.77 6.59
C LEU A 181 -8.47 -16.44 6.02
N SER A 182 -9.35 -15.61 5.45
CA SER A 182 -8.92 -14.40 4.75
C SER A 182 -8.82 -13.15 5.61
N VAL A 183 -9.71 -12.96 6.59
CA VAL A 183 -9.71 -11.79 7.48
C VAL A 183 -8.98 -12.08 8.79
N GLY A 184 -8.91 -13.35 9.22
CA GLY A 184 -8.21 -13.77 10.43
C GLY A 184 -6.80 -14.28 10.12
N ASP A 185 -6.71 -15.53 9.65
CA ASP A 185 -5.44 -16.26 9.54
C ASP A 185 -4.46 -15.57 8.55
N CYS A 186 -4.96 -15.14 7.38
CA CYS A 186 -4.16 -14.39 6.40
C CYS A 186 -3.64 -13.05 6.95
N ASP A 187 -4.47 -12.30 7.67
CA ASP A 187 -4.08 -11.00 8.26
C ASP A 187 -3.05 -11.16 9.40
N HIS A 188 -3.12 -12.29 10.12
CA HIS A 188 -2.12 -12.70 11.09
C HIS A 188 -0.77 -12.99 10.40
N TRP A 189 -0.75 -13.86 9.38
CA TRP A 189 0.47 -14.17 8.65
C TRP A 189 1.06 -12.96 7.93
N LEU A 190 0.21 -12.10 7.36
CA LEU A 190 0.64 -10.86 6.72
C LEU A 190 1.40 -9.96 7.69
N ARG A 191 0.94 -9.82 8.93
CA ARG A 191 1.63 -9.05 9.98
C ARG A 191 3.03 -9.61 10.26
N GLU A 192 3.12 -10.91 10.54
CA GLU A 192 4.40 -11.54 10.87
C GLU A 192 5.39 -11.48 9.70
N PHE A 193 4.92 -11.71 8.48
CA PHE A 193 5.79 -11.70 7.31
C PHE A 193 6.19 -10.27 6.90
N SER A 194 5.36 -9.26 7.18
CA SER A 194 5.68 -7.86 6.96
C SER A 194 6.87 -7.41 7.80
N GLU A 195 6.94 -7.82 9.06
CA GLU A 195 8.11 -7.52 9.91
C GLU A 195 9.41 -8.09 9.31
N GLN A 196 9.35 -9.30 8.75
CA GLN A 196 10.50 -9.91 8.09
C GLN A 196 10.85 -9.24 6.76
N TRP A 197 9.85 -8.72 6.05
CA TRP A 197 9.94 -8.03 4.77
C TRP A 197 10.57 -6.63 4.91
N GLU A 198 10.12 -5.82 5.86
CA GLU A 198 10.63 -4.46 6.08
C GLU A 198 12.12 -4.42 6.47
N VAL A 199 12.61 -5.51 7.07
CA VAL A 199 14.04 -5.67 7.43
C VAL A 199 14.89 -6.09 6.22
N MET A 200 14.29 -6.40 5.06
CA MET A 200 15.05 -6.76 3.87
C MET A 200 15.46 -5.52 3.08
N PRO A 201 16.71 -5.48 2.57
CA PRO A 201 17.06 -4.49 1.56
C PRO A 201 16.19 -4.69 0.32
N GLU A 202 15.75 -3.59 -0.29
CA GLU A 202 14.96 -3.62 -1.52
C GLU A 202 15.69 -4.48 -2.58
N PRO A 203 14.99 -5.37 -3.30
CA PRO A 203 15.67 -6.28 -4.22
C PRO A 203 16.44 -5.50 -5.29
N THR A 204 17.75 -5.69 -5.37
CA THR A 204 18.49 -5.36 -6.60
C THR A 204 18.00 -6.34 -7.66
N VAL A 205 17.05 -5.89 -8.49
CA VAL A 205 16.42 -6.71 -9.54
C VAL A 205 17.50 -7.28 -10.46
N SER A 206 17.64 -8.60 -10.46
CA SER A 206 18.25 -9.34 -11.56
C SER A 206 17.12 -10.06 -12.29
N PRO A 207 16.87 -9.77 -13.58
CA PRO A 207 15.75 -10.37 -14.28
C PRO A 207 16.09 -11.83 -14.60
N VAL A 208 15.37 -12.76 -13.97
CA VAL A 208 15.26 -14.12 -14.49
C VAL A 208 14.27 -14.07 -15.65
N ASN A 209 14.78 -14.33 -16.86
CA ASN A 209 14.01 -14.43 -18.09
C ASN A 209 12.92 -15.50 -17.97
N VAL A 210 11.66 -15.08 -17.97
CA VAL A 210 10.54 -15.85 -18.52
C VAL A 210 9.69 -14.89 -19.34
N SER A 211 9.51 -15.25 -20.60
CA SER A 211 8.96 -14.43 -21.68
C SER A 211 7.48 -14.05 -21.48
N ASP A 212 7.19 -12.82 -21.90
CA ASP A 212 5.93 -12.26 -22.42
C ASP A 212 4.66 -12.30 -21.56
N VAL A 213 4.43 -11.21 -20.80
CA VAL A 213 3.15 -10.48 -20.84
C VAL A 213 3.44 -8.97 -20.83
N HIS A 214 2.98 -8.30 -21.88
CA HIS A 214 2.97 -6.87 -22.08
C HIS A 214 2.16 -6.14 -20.99
N GLY A 215 2.78 -5.21 -20.25
CA GLY A 215 2.04 -4.41 -19.25
C GLY A 215 2.90 -3.47 -18.40
N SER A 216 3.37 -2.37 -19.00
CA SER A 216 3.71 -1.09 -18.34
C SER A 216 4.82 -1.08 -17.27
N SER A 217 6.08 -1.11 -17.71
CA SER A 217 7.26 -0.68 -16.91
C SER A 217 7.56 0.83 -17.03
N SER A 218 6.69 1.58 -17.72
CA SER A 218 6.84 3.02 -17.96
C SER A 218 6.26 3.91 -16.84
N SER A 219 5.46 3.35 -15.92
CA SER A 219 4.83 4.13 -14.84
C SER A 219 5.81 4.51 -13.74
N LEU A 220 6.78 3.64 -13.40
CA LEU A 220 7.72 3.90 -12.32
C LEU A 220 8.61 5.11 -12.65
N LEU A 221 9.30 5.10 -13.79
CA LEU A 221 10.15 6.22 -14.25
C LEU A 221 9.40 7.57 -14.27
N TYR A 222 8.15 7.58 -14.73
CA TYR A 222 7.34 8.80 -14.79
C TYR A 222 7.00 9.34 -13.39
N THR A 223 6.79 8.45 -12.43
CA THR A 223 6.49 8.81 -11.03
C THR A 223 7.71 9.45 -10.36
N TRP A 224 8.92 8.93 -10.59
CA TRP A 224 10.16 9.52 -10.07
C TRP A 224 10.47 10.89 -10.69
N ILE A 225 10.17 11.08 -11.98
CA ILE A 225 10.34 12.38 -12.65
C ILE A 225 9.39 13.43 -12.08
N ILE A 226 8.12 13.09 -11.87
CA ILE A 226 7.13 13.98 -11.25
C ILE A 226 7.55 14.34 -9.82
N LEU A 227 7.99 13.36 -9.04
CA LEU A 227 8.43 13.57 -7.66
C LEU A 227 9.66 14.49 -7.59
N GLY A 228 10.65 14.26 -8.47
CA GLY A 228 11.84 15.11 -8.57
C GLY A 228 11.51 16.54 -8.98
N ALA A 229 10.62 16.72 -9.96
CA ALA A 229 10.15 18.04 -10.39
C ALA A 229 9.40 18.79 -9.28
N PHE A 230 8.59 18.06 -8.49
CA PHE A 230 7.88 18.63 -7.35
C PHE A 230 8.83 19.10 -6.24
N ILE A 231 9.84 18.28 -5.90
CA ILE A 231 10.86 18.65 -4.91
C ILE A 231 11.64 19.89 -5.36
N LEU A 232 12.05 19.94 -6.63
CA LEU A 232 12.76 21.10 -7.19
C LEU A 232 11.92 22.37 -7.14
N PHE A 233 10.62 22.27 -7.44
CA PHE A 233 9.69 23.39 -7.37
C PHE A 233 9.54 23.95 -5.95
N VAL A 234 9.48 23.06 -4.94
CA VAL A 234 9.43 23.45 -3.53
C VAL A 234 10.72 24.15 -3.11
N LEU A 235 11.88 23.60 -3.46
CA LEU A 235 13.19 24.20 -3.17
C LEU A 235 13.36 25.58 -3.82
N MET A 236 12.93 25.73 -5.07
CA MET A 236 12.90 27.02 -5.77
C MET A 236 11.99 28.03 -5.06
N GLY A 237 10.83 27.59 -4.58
CA GLY A 237 9.93 28.43 -3.78
C GLY A 237 10.59 28.92 -2.49
N ILE A 238 11.26 28.03 -1.76
CA ILE A 238 11.99 28.36 -0.52
C ILE A 238 13.12 29.35 -0.80
N PHE A 239 13.89 29.15 -1.88
CA PHE A 239 14.98 30.03 -2.27
C PHE A 239 14.49 31.45 -2.60
N LEU A 240 13.38 31.58 -3.32
CA LEU A 240 12.78 32.89 -3.61
C LEU A 240 12.24 33.58 -2.35
N ILE A 241 11.69 32.81 -1.41
CA ILE A 241 11.28 33.32 -0.09
C ILE A 241 12.50 33.82 0.69
N TYR A 242 13.62 33.07 0.67
CA TYR A 242 14.86 33.45 1.32
C TYR A 242 15.46 34.73 0.71
N ILE A 243 15.51 34.85 -0.62
CA ILE A 243 15.96 36.08 -1.29
C ILE A 243 15.07 37.27 -0.91
N ARG A 244 13.76 37.07 -0.86
CA ARG A 244 12.83 38.14 -0.48
C ARG A 244 13.00 38.52 0.99
N TRP A 245 13.20 37.55 1.87
CA TRP A 245 13.50 37.79 3.28
C TRP A 245 14.83 38.54 3.48
N GLN A 246 15.87 38.18 2.71
CA GLN A 246 17.13 38.91 2.68
C GLN A 246 16.94 40.35 2.20
N LYS A 247 16.15 40.57 1.14
CA LYS A 247 15.88 41.90 0.61
C LYS A 247 15.11 42.79 1.60
N GLU A 248 14.15 42.21 2.31
CA GLU A 248 13.39 42.91 3.35
C GLU A 248 14.23 43.17 4.61
N MET A 249 15.14 42.26 4.99
CA MET A 249 16.11 42.50 6.07
C MET A 249 17.10 43.61 5.73
N VAL A 250 17.59 43.68 4.48
CA VAL A 250 18.45 44.78 4.02
C VAL A 250 17.71 46.11 4.06
N HIS A 251 16.40 46.11 3.82
CA HIS A 251 15.55 47.29 3.94
C HIS A 251 15.30 47.72 5.40
N CYS A 252 15.30 46.77 6.35
CA CYS A 252 15.18 47.04 7.79
C CYS A 252 16.50 47.44 8.47
N LEU A 253 17.65 47.15 7.87
CA LEU A 253 18.98 47.47 8.41
C LEU A 253 19.69 48.63 7.68
N GLY A 254 18.97 49.38 6.84
CA GLY A 254 19.49 50.56 6.14
C GLY A 254 19.64 51.77 7.07
N LEU A 255 20.88 51.99 7.51
CA LEU A 255 21.46 53.25 8.01
C LEU A 255 20.79 54.53 7.47
N GLU A 256 20.19 55.31 8.35
CA GLU A 256 19.86 56.71 8.07
C GLU A 256 21.10 57.58 8.32
N SER A 257 21.73 58.06 7.25
CA SER A 257 22.77 59.09 7.32
C SER A 257 22.11 60.47 7.19
N PRO A 258 22.31 61.41 8.14
CA PRO A 258 21.70 62.72 8.07
C PRO A 258 22.48 63.62 7.10
N HIS A 259 21.85 63.97 5.99
CA HIS A 259 22.35 65.04 5.12
C HIS A 259 22.06 66.40 5.75
N TYR A 260 23.14 67.18 5.88
CA TYR A 260 23.20 68.63 6.04
C TYR A 260 22.00 69.38 5.43
N THR A 261 21.36 70.23 6.23
CA THR A 261 20.95 71.60 5.85
C THR A 261 20.57 72.37 7.11
N ALA A 262 21.54 73.08 7.69
CA ALA A 262 21.27 74.20 8.57
C ALA A 262 20.79 75.37 7.70
N GLY A 263 19.48 75.57 7.65
CA GLY A 263 18.83 76.71 7.00
C GLY A 263 18.14 77.57 8.03
N LEU A 264 18.57 78.83 8.12
CA LEU A 264 18.01 79.93 8.90
C LEU A 264 16.49 79.87 9.08
N ALA A 265 16.04 79.84 10.33
CA ALA A 265 14.82 80.50 10.76
C ALA A 265 15.00 80.93 12.23
N ALA A 266 15.71 82.03 12.40
CA ALA A 266 15.56 82.84 13.59
C ALA A 266 14.13 83.40 13.64
N GLN A 267 13.63 83.53 14.86
CA GLN A 267 12.79 84.63 15.36
C GLN A 267 11.34 84.30 15.74
N THR A 268 11.11 84.44 17.06
CA THR A 268 9.86 84.82 17.76
C THR A 268 8.74 83.77 17.77
N CYS A 269 8.10 83.38 18.88
CA CYS A 269 7.69 84.14 20.06
C CYS A 269 7.23 83.16 21.17
N SER A 270 7.05 83.70 22.38
CA SER A 270 6.64 83.04 23.65
C SER A 270 7.81 82.40 24.43
N GLU A 271 8.09 82.73 25.69
CA GLU A 271 7.43 83.65 26.59
C GLU A 271 8.38 83.95 27.76
N ARG A 272 8.82 85.21 27.84
CA ARG A 272 8.85 86.05 29.03
C ARG A 272 8.77 85.28 30.38
N ARG A 273 9.93 85.02 30.98
CA ARG A 273 10.06 84.96 32.45
C ARG A 273 11.12 85.99 32.85
N ASP A 274 10.69 87.24 32.83
CA ASP A 274 11.41 88.32 33.47
C ASP A 274 11.52 88.04 34.96
N GLU A 275 12.77 88.07 35.41
CA GLU A 275 13.22 88.94 36.50
C GLU A 275 12.29 89.09 37.70
N ALA A 276 12.75 88.58 38.84
CA ALA A 276 12.95 89.46 39.99
C ALA A 276 13.92 88.85 41.02
N ARG A 277 14.82 89.72 41.49
CA ARG A 277 15.47 89.76 42.82
C ARG A 277 16.86 89.09 42.90
N ILE A 278 17.96 89.81 42.69
CA ILE A 278 18.66 90.78 43.58
C ILE A 278 19.40 90.11 44.76
N SER A 279 20.71 90.43 44.82
CA SER A 279 21.73 90.32 45.89
C SER A 279 22.40 88.97 46.18
N SER A 280 23.63 88.78 45.68
CA SER A 280 24.87 89.14 46.40
C SER A 280 26.02 89.34 45.43
#